data_AF-A0A8S4A108-F1
#
_entry.id   AF-A0A8S4A108-F1
#
_cell.length_a   1.000
_cell.length_b   1.000
_cell.length_c   1.000
_cell.angle_alpha   90.00
_cell.angle_beta   90.00
_cell.angle_gamma   90.00
#
_symmetry.space_group_name_H-M   'P 1'
#
loop_
_entity.id
_entity.type
_entity.pdbx_description
1 polymer ?
#
loop_
_entity_poly.entity_id
_entity_poly.type
_entity_poly.pdbx_seq_one_letter_code
_entity_poly.pdbx_strand_id
1 'polypeptide(L)'
;MEPQRPRSKSDEEVVRQLVTEGLLLYCLPSFVVCMGGMYLMRRRAATKTVSRVEQMALSALQYYGAGILGLGVAMQYYRPQFEQKVLEKIPNSTYAKLIRNRNARK
;
A
#
# COMPACT_ATOMS: atom_id res chain seq x y z
N MET A 1 0.94 28.04 34.86
CA MET A 1 0.98 27.37 33.55
C MET A 1 1.15 25.88 33.83
N GLU A 2 0.07 25.11 33.85
CA GLU A 2 0.17 23.66 33.93
C GLU A 2 0.82 23.13 32.65
N PRO A 3 1.83 22.22 32.75
CA PRO A 3 2.41 21.61 31.57
C PRO A 3 1.36 20.74 30.88
N GLN A 4 1.05 21.04 29.62
CA GLN A 4 0.20 20.20 28.78
C GLN A 4 0.82 18.80 28.68
N ARG A 5 0.24 17.81 29.36
CA ARG A 5 0.52 16.39 29.10
C ARG A 5 0.39 16.16 27.60
N PRO A 6 1.34 15.48 26.93
CA PRO A 6 1.18 15.13 25.53
C PRO A 6 -0.11 14.32 25.41
N ARG A 7 -1.07 14.80 24.62
CA ARG A 7 -2.29 14.05 24.30
C ARG A 7 -1.84 12.72 23.72
N SER A 8 -2.09 11.62 24.44
CA SER A 8 -1.91 10.28 23.91
C SER A 8 -2.71 10.22 22.60
N LYS A 9 -2.02 10.09 21.46
CA LYS A 9 -2.67 9.90 20.16
C LYS A 9 -3.65 8.73 20.30
N SER A 10 -4.87 8.89 19.79
CA SER A 10 -5.85 7.81 19.76
C SER A 10 -5.26 6.61 18.99
N ASP A 11 -5.54 5.38 19.40
CA ASP A 11 -5.08 4.16 18.72
C ASP A 11 -5.39 4.20 17.21
N GLU A 12 -6.55 4.77 16.84
CA GLU A 12 -6.94 4.97 15.44
C GLU A 12 -6.00 5.92 14.68
N GLU A 13 -5.51 6.97 15.33
CA GLU A 13 -4.63 7.95 14.71
C GLU A 13 -3.25 7.34 14.45
N VAL A 14 -2.76 6.51 15.37
CA VAL A 14 -1.52 5.74 15.19
C VAL A 14 -1.66 4.78 14.03
N VAL A 15 -2.77 4.03 13.96
CA VAL A 15 -3.04 3.10 12.86
C VAL A 15 -3.14 3.84 11.53
N ARG A 16 -3.88 4.97 11.47
CA ARG A 16 -3.96 5.80 10.25
C ARG A 16 -2.59 6.28 9.80
N GLN A 17 -1.76 6.76 10.73
CA GLN A 17 -0.39 7.20 10.40
C GLN A 17 0.44 6.05 9.81
N LEU A 18 0.37 4.86 10.41
CA LEU A 18 1.08 3.68 9.90
C LEU A 18 0.56 3.23 8.53
N VAL A 19 -0.76 3.23 8.32
CA VAL A 19 -1.34 2.91 7.01
C VAL A 19 -0.88 3.91 5.94
N THR A 20 -0.92 5.20 6.25
CA THR A 20 -0.45 6.25 5.33
C THR A 20 1.05 6.12 5.05
N GLU A 21 1.86 5.82 6.06
CA GLU A 21 3.28 5.54 5.89
C GLU A 21 3.51 4.37 4.92
N GLY A 22 2.76 3.28 5.08
CA GLY A 22 2.80 2.13 4.18
C GLY A 22 2.41 2.49 2.73
N LEU A 23 1.33 3.25 2.56
CA LEU A 23 0.89 3.73 1.25
C LEU A 23 1.95 4.59 0.56
N LEU A 24 2.58 5.50 1.31
CA LEU A 24 3.57 6.42 0.74
C LEU A 24 4.91 5.71 0.42
N LEU A 25 5.40 4.87 1.32
CA LEU A 25 6.72 4.25 1.17
C LEU A 25 6.72 3.05 0.23
N TYR A 26 5.62 2.30 0.16
CA TYR A 26 5.59 1.03 -0.58
C TYR A 26 4.65 1.09 -1.79
N CYS A 27 3.46 1.66 -1.65
CA CYS A 27 2.49 1.65 -2.75
C CYS A 27 2.85 2.63 -3.86
N LEU A 28 3.28 3.86 -3.54
CA LEU A 28 3.67 4.85 -4.56
C LEU A 28 4.84 4.38 -5.44
N PRO A 29 5.98 3.89 -4.91
CA PRO A 29 7.07 3.40 -5.75
C PRO A 29 6.67 2.18 -6.58
N SER A 30 5.89 1.25 -6.01
CA SER A 30 5.40 0.09 -6.75
C SER A 30 4.50 0.49 -7.91
N PHE A 31 3.63 1.49 -7.70
CA PHE A 31 2.84 2.09 -8.77
C PHE A 31 3.73 2.64 -9.88
N VAL A 32 4.75 3.45 -9.54
CA VAL A 32 5.67 4.05 -10.51
C VAL A 32 6.40 2.98 -11.32
N VAL A 33 6.90 1.92 -10.68
CA VAL A 33 7.61 0.82 -11.35
C VAL A 33 6.67 0.05 -12.29
N CYS A 34 5.48 -0.34 -11.82
CA CYS A 34 4.51 -1.07 -12.65
C CYS A 34 4.05 -0.24 -13.86
N MET A 35 3.84 1.06 -13.66
CA MET A 35 3.47 2.02 -14.69
C MET A 35 4.59 2.21 -15.72
N GLY A 36 5.82 2.37 -15.26
CA GLY A 36 7.01 2.47 -16.11
C GLY A 36 7.23 1.21 -16.95
N GLY A 37 7.10 0.03 -16.33
CA GLY A 37 7.21 -1.26 -17.01
C GLY A 37 6.18 -1.42 -18.13
N MET A 38 4.92 -1.06 -17.86
CA MET A 38 3.88 -1.16 -18.90
C MET A 38 3.96 -0.07 -19.96
N TYR A 39 4.41 1.13 -19.63
CA TYR A 39 4.72 2.15 -20.64
C TYR A 39 5.79 1.66 -21.62
N LEU A 40 6.86 1.03 -21.12
CA LEU A 40 7.90 0.43 -21.95
C LEU A 40 7.37 -0.73 -22.81
N MET A 41 6.56 -1.62 -22.25
CA MET A 41 5.92 -2.70 -23.01
C MET A 41 4.99 -2.17 -24.09
N ARG A 42 4.20 -1.14 -23.80
CA ARG A 42 3.32 -0.49 -24.77
C ARG A 42 4.11 0.13 -25.92
N ARG A 43 5.22 0.80 -25.63
CA ARG A 43 6.10 1.38 -26.65
C ARG A 43 6.67 0.31 -27.59
N ARG A 44 6.93 -0.90 -27.07
CA ARG A 44 7.33 -2.08 -27.87
C ARG A 44 6.18 -2.73 -28.63
N ALA A 45 4.95 -2.68 -28.11
CA ALA A 45 3.76 -3.31 -28.68
C ALA A 45 3.03 -2.45 -29.74
N ALA A 46 3.44 -1.19 -29.93
CA ALA A 46 2.86 -0.25 -30.91
C ALA A 46 3.03 -0.68 -32.39
N THR A 47 3.64 -1.84 -32.65
CA THR A 47 3.76 -2.47 -33.97
C THR A 47 2.50 -3.21 -34.43
N LYS A 48 1.47 -3.35 -33.58
CA LYS A 48 0.18 -3.92 -33.97
C LYS A 48 -0.82 -2.81 -34.33
N THR A 49 -1.47 -2.93 -35.48
CA THR A 49 -2.59 -2.08 -35.91
C THR A 49 -3.80 -2.38 -35.02
N VAL A 50 -3.95 -1.60 -33.95
CA VAL A 50 -5.10 -1.66 -33.04
C VAL A 50 -5.91 -0.37 -33.20
N SER A 51 -7.25 -0.45 -33.17
CA SER A 51 -8.09 0.74 -33.29
C SER A 51 -7.87 1.70 -32.10
N ARG A 52 -8.22 2.97 -32.29
CA ARG A 52 -8.01 4.02 -31.27
C ARG A 52 -8.74 3.72 -29.96
N VAL A 53 -9.91 3.07 -30.03
CA VAL A 53 -10.72 2.67 -28.87
C VAL A 53 -10.07 1.49 -28.13
N GLU A 54 -9.60 0.48 -28.86
CA GLU A 54 -8.89 -0.66 -28.27
C GLU A 54 -7.57 -0.23 -27.61
N GLN A 55 -6.85 0.72 -28.21
CA GLN A 55 -5.69 1.32 -27.57
C GLN A 55 -6.04 1.98 -26.24
N MET A 56 -7.11 2.77 -26.16
CA MET A 56 -7.53 3.41 -24.90
C MET A 56 -7.98 2.37 -23.86
N ALA A 57 -8.74 1.35 -24.26
CA ALA A 57 -9.15 0.27 -23.37
C ALA A 57 -7.97 -0.52 -22.80
N LEU A 58 -7.01 -0.90 -23.66
CA LEU A 58 -5.77 -1.57 -23.23
C LEU A 58 -4.93 -0.68 -22.32
N SER A 59 -4.89 0.63 -22.60
CA SER A 59 -4.25 1.61 -21.71
C SER A 59 -4.86 1.54 -20.32
N ALA A 60 -6.18 1.72 -20.22
CA ALA A 60 -6.88 1.76 -18.95
C ALA A 60 -6.67 0.45 -18.18
N LEU A 61 -6.84 -0.70 -18.84
CA LEU A 61 -6.63 -2.01 -18.23
C LEU A 61 -5.21 -2.16 -17.67
N GLN A 62 -4.21 -1.63 -18.38
CA GLN A 62 -2.84 -1.54 -17.90
C GLN A 62 -2.76 -0.64 -16.66
N TYR A 63 -3.19 0.62 -16.74
CA TYR A 63 -3.14 1.56 -15.59
C TYR A 63 -3.80 0.98 -14.33
N TYR A 64 -4.97 0.36 -14.45
CA TYR A 64 -5.68 -0.29 -13.34
C TYR A 64 -4.98 -1.57 -12.86
N GLY A 65 -4.51 -2.42 -13.77
CA GLY A 65 -3.79 -3.65 -13.43
C GLY A 65 -2.46 -3.38 -12.69
N ALA A 66 -1.68 -2.39 -13.15
CA ALA A 66 -0.48 -1.93 -12.46
C ALA A 66 -0.79 -1.45 -11.05
N GLY A 67 -1.89 -0.70 -10.91
CA GLY A 67 -2.28 -0.15 -9.63
C GLY A 67 -2.66 -1.20 -8.61
N ILE A 68 -3.49 -2.16 -9.02
CA ILE A 68 -3.96 -3.24 -8.14
C ILE A 68 -2.80 -4.17 -7.74
N LEU A 69 -1.98 -4.57 -8.72
CA LEU A 69 -0.82 -5.44 -8.45
C LEU A 69 0.23 -4.73 -7.60
N GLY A 70 0.56 -3.47 -7.93
CA GLY A 70 1.51 -2.67 -7.17
C GLY A 70 1.07 -2.46 -5.73
N LEU A 71 -0.21 -2.13 -5.49
CA LEU A 71 -0.76 -1.94 -4.15
C LEU A 71 -0.80 -3.26 -3.36
N GLY A 72 -1.22 -4.35 -3.99
CA GLY A 72 -1.33 -5.66 -3.34
C GLY A 72 0.03 -6.21 -2.90
N VAL A 73 1.02 -6.14 -3.78
CA VAL A 73 2.38 -6.62 -3.50
C VAL A 73 3.06 -5.73 -2.45
N ALA A 74 2.97 -4.41 -2.60
CA ALA A 74 3.50 -3.44 -1.63
C ALA A 74 2.97 -3.68 -0.21
N MET A 75 1.66 -3.88 -0.08
CA MET A 75 1.03 -4.12 1.22
C MET A 75 1.42 -5.48 1.82
N GLN A 76 1.71 -6.49 0.99
CA GLN A 76 2.25 -7.76 1.50
C GLN A 76 3.64 -7.60 2.10
N TYR A 77 4.53 -6.84 1.45
CA TYR A 77 5.87 -6.56 1.96
C TYR A 77 5.86 -5.63 3.18
N TYR A 78 4.94 -4.68 3.24
CA TYR A 78 4.81 -3.77 4.37
C TYR A 78 4.17 -4.42 5.60
N ARG A 79 3.31 -5.43 5.41
CA ARG A 79 2.54 -6.06 6.49
C ARG A 79 3.35 -6.47 7.72
N PRO A 80 4.52 -7.12 7.63
CA PRO A 80 5.30 -7.49 8.82
C PRO A 80 5.77 -6.26 9.61
N GLN A 81 6.20 -5.20 8.92
CA GLN A 81 6.64 -3.96 9.54
C GLN A 81 5.48 -3.19 10.17
N PHE A 82 4.32 -3.18 9.51
CA PHE A 82 3.09 -2.63 10.08
C PHE A 82 2.72 -3.35 11.38
N GLU A 83 2.67 -4.68 11.36
CA GLU A 83 2.32 -5.50 12.51
C GLU A 83 3.28 -5.26 13.68
N GLN A 84 4.59 -5.21 13.41
CA GLN A 84 5.60 -4.88 14.41
C GLN A 84 5.39 -3.49 15.01
N LYS A 85 5.21 -2.46 14.17
CA LYS A 85 5.01 -1.07 14.63
C LYS A 85 3.72 -0.89 15.43
N VAL A 86 2.65 -1.65 15.11
CA VAL A 86 1.42 -1.66 15.91
C VAL A 86 1.67 -2.27 17.29
N LEU A 87 2.39 -3.39 17.36
CA LEU A 87 2.73 -4.04 18.62
C LEU A 87 3.65 -3.18 19.51
N GLU A 88 4.52 -2.37 18.91
CA GLU A 88 5.42 -1.45 19.62
C GLU A 88 4.70 -0.18 20.09
N LYS A 89 3.92 0.48 19.23
CA LYS A 89 3.31 1.79 19.53
C LYS A 89 2.01 1.69 20.31
N ILE A 90 1.21 0.65 20.08
CA ILE A 90 -0.11 0.47 20.71
C ILE A 90 -0.31 -0.99 21.20
N PRO A 91 0.56 -1.49 22.12
CA PRO A 91 0.64 -2.90 22.52
C PRO A 91 -0.62 -3.48 23.18
N ASN A 92 -1.47 -2.62 23.75
CA ASN A 92 -2.68 -3.00 24.48
C ASN A 92 -3.97 -2.80 23.66
N SER A 93 -3.84 -2.25 22.45
CA SER A 93 -4.97 -1.98 21.56
C SER A 93 -5.64 -3.27 21.07
N THR A 94 -6.90 -3.14 20.63
CA THR A 94 -7.62 -4.23 19.94
C THR A 94 -6.85 -4.73 18.71
N TYR A 95 -6.18 -3.84 17.99
CA TYR A 95 -5.34 -4.19 16.83
C TYR A 95 -4.17 -5.10 17.22
N ALA A 96 -3.45 -4.77 18.29
CA ALA A 96 -2.34 -5.59 18.79
C ALA A 96 -2.82 -6.98 19.25
N LYS A 97 -3.97 -7.06 19.92
CA LYS A 97 -4.58 -8.34 20.32
C LYS A 97 -4.93 -9.22 19.11
N LEU A 98 -5.51 -8.63 18.06
CA LEU A 98 -5.84 -9.34 16.83
C LEU A 98 -4.59 -9.88 16.11
N ILE A 99 -3.52 -9.10 16.05
CA ILE A 99 -2.24 -9.52 15.43
C ILE A 99 -1.64 -10.71 16.20
N ARG A 100 -1.57 -10.63 17.54
CA ARG A 100 -1.05 -11.72 18.38
C ARG A 100 -1.85 -13.01 18.20
N ASN A 101 -3.18 -12.91 18.22
CA ASN A 101 -4.07 -14.07 18.04
C ASN A 101 -3.92 -14.72 16.66
N ARG A 102 -3.73 -13.91 15.61
CA ARG A 102 -3.50 -14.44 14.26
C ARG A 102 -2.14 -15.13 14.14
N ASN A 103 -1.10 -14.58 14.77
CA ASN A 103 0.24 -15.17 14.73
C ASN A 103 0.33 -16.45 15.57
N ALA A 104 -0.43 -16.58 16.66
CA ALA A 104 -0.51 -17.80 17.45
C ALA A 104 -1.21 -18.99 16.74
N ARG A 105 -1.90 -18.72 15.61
CA ARG A 105 -2.62 -19.74 14.81
C ARG A 105 -1.85 -20.20 13.57
N LYS A 106 -0.69 -19.61 13.31
CA LYS A 106 0.20 -19.98 12.20
C LYS A 106 1.28 -20.91 12.72
#